data_AF-A0A2D6KBK3-F1
#
_entry.id   AF-A0A2D6KBK3-F1
#
_cell.length_a   1.000
_cell.length_b   1.000
_cell.length_c   1.000
_cell.angle_alpha   90.00
_cell.angle_beta   90.00
_cell.angle_gamma   90.00
#
_symmetry.space_group_name_H-M   'P 1'
#
loop_
_entity.id
_entity.type
_entity.pdbx_description
1 polymer ?
#
loop_
_entity_poly.entity_id
_entity_poly.type
_entity_poly.pdbx_seq_one_letter_code
_entity_poly.pdbx_strand_id
1 'polypeptide(L)' 'MSERIARTVEISPADVGPCPFHEGYRAGGRFRVNVNTGAFRCRACGAYGGGILAFLMDRDRQVFPEVLARLARDWGGQP' A
#
# COMPACT_ATOMS: atom_id res chain seq x y z
N MET A 1 13.09 -0.66 -24.46
CA MET A 1 12.86 0.75 -24.15
C MET A 1 11.53 0.82 -23.40
N SER A 2 11.56 0.80 -22.06
CA SER A 2 10.35 0.66 -21.21
C SER A 2 9.93 2.05 -20.72
N GLU A 3 8.74 2.47 -21.16
CA GLU A 3 8.14 3.76 -20.86
C GLU A 3 7.60 3.72 -19.41
N ARG A 4 8.40 4.24 -18.47
CA ARG A 4 7.96 4.47 -17.09
C ARG A 4 7.06 5.70 -17.07
N ILE A 5 5.78 5.53 -17.41
CA ILE A 5 4.81 6.62 -17.30
C ILE A 5 4.38 6.72 -15.83
N ALA A 6 5.04 7.59 -15.07
CA ALA A 6 4.49 8.12 -13.83
C ALA A 6 3.28 8.99 -14.20
N ARG A 7 2.10 8.37 -14.28
CA ARG A 7 0.83 9.06 -14.51
C ARG A 7 0.43 9.79 -13.24
N THR A 8 0.29 11.11 -13.34
CA THR A 8 -0.37 11.93 -12.31
C THR A 8 -1.83 11.52 -12.24
N VAL A 9 -2.25 10.99 -11.08
CA VAL A 9 -3.65 10.65 -10.82
C VAL A 9 -4.21 11.76 -9.93
N GLU A 10 -5.39 12.28 -10.26
CA GLU A 10 -6.12 13.17 -9.35
C GLU A 10 -6.58 12.34 -8.15
N ILE A 11 -5.82 12.44 -7.06
CA ILE A 11 -6.09 11.76 -5.80
C ILE A 11 -7.30 12.44 -5.15
N SER A 12 -8.45 11.78 -5.20
CA SER A 12 -9.67 12.23 -4.52
C SER A 12 -9.44 12.27 -3.00
N PRO A 13 -10.01 13.23 -2.25
CA PRO A 13 -9.94 13.28 -0.78
C PRO A 13 -10.42 12.01 -0.07
N ALA A 14 -11.09 11.12 -0.81
CA ALA A 14 -11.41 9.77 -0.40
C ALA A 14 -10.60 8.77 -1.25
N ASP A 15 -9.30 8.62 -1.00
CA ASP A 15 -8.51 7.44 -1.41
C ASP A 15 -9.01 6.22 -0.63
N VAL A 16 -10.20 5.81 -1.02
CA VAL A 16 -11.08 4.95 -0.28
C VAL A 16 -11.35 3.80 -1.22
N GLY A 17 -10.60 2.72 -1.03
CA GLY A 17 -10.62 1.54 -1.87
C GLY A 17 -11.13 0.30 -1.14
N PRO A 18 -11.37 -0.80 -1.89
CA PRO A 18 -11.49 -2.12 -1.31
C PRO A 18 -10.23 -2.45 -0.50
N CYS A 19 -10.40 -3.19 0.60
CA CYS A 19 -9.28 -3.56 1.44
C CYS A 19 -8.49 -4.73 0.81
N PRO A 20 -7.17 -4.63 0.66
CA PRO A 20 -6.36 -5.75 0.16
C PRO A 20 -6.09 -6.82 1.22
N PHE A 21 -6.53 -6.61 2.47
CA PHE A 21 -6.28 -7.52 3.61
C PHE A 21 -7.49 -8.40 3.96
N HIS A 22 -8.63 -8.22 3.29
CA HIS A 22 -9.78 -9.11 3.43
C HIS A 22 -10.63 -9.11 2.17
N GLU A 23 -11.36 -10.19 1.97
CA GLU A 23 -12.33 -10.31 0.89
C GLU A 23 -13.70 -9.75 1.29
N GLY A 24 -14.42 -9.22 0.28
CA GLY A 24 -15.78 -8.76 0.40
C GLY A 24 -15.95 -7.33 0.93
N TYR A 25 -17.10 -6.74 0.65
CA TYR A 25 -17.50 -5.46 1.26
C TYR A 25 -17.93 -5.69 2.71
N ARG A 26 -17.37 -4.91 3.62
CA ARG A 26 -17.78 -4.85 5.03
C ARG A 26 -18.34 -3.48 5.33
N ALA A 27 -19.60 -3.44 5.78
CA ALA A 27 -20.26 -2.19 6.16
C ALA A 27 -19.45 -1.45 7.23
N GLY A 28 -19.29 -0.13 7.07
CA GLY A 28 -18.67 0.74 8.08
C GLY A 28 -17.15 0.90 8.01
N GLY A 29 -16.43 0.21 7.12
CA GLY A 29 -14.98 0.38 7.03
C GLY A 29 -14.44 0.25 5.63
N ARG A 30 -13.73 1.29 5.18
CA ARG A 30 -13.04 1.32 3.89
C ARG A 30 -11.54 1.48 4.13
N PHE A 31 -10.74 0.93 3.23
CA PHE A 31 -9.28 1.05 3.30
C PHE A 31 -8.87 2.49 2.96
N ARG A 32 -7.97 3.08 3.76
CA ARG A 32 -7.48 4.45 3.55
C ARG A 32 -5.97 4.49 3.73
N VAL A 33 -5.33 5.37 2.98
CA VAL A 33 -3.91 5.71 3.08
C VAL A 33 -3.78 7.20 3.40
N ASN A 34 -2.90 7.55 4.32
CA ASN A 34 -2.49 8.92 4.56
C ASN A 34 -1.27 9.21 3.68
N VAL A 35 -1.45 9.94 2.58
CA VAL A 35 -0.39 10.22 1.59
C VAL A 35 0.78 11.03 2.15
N ASN A 36 0.59 11.78 3.24
CA ASN A 36 1.66 12.56 3.86
C ASN A 36 2.61 11.68 4.69
N THR A 37 2.13 10.53 5.17
CA THR A 37 2.89 9.65 6.07
C THR A 37 3.13 8.24 5.50
N GLY A 38 2.38 7.85 4.47
CA GLY A 38 2.32 6.47 3.97
C GLY A 38 1.56 5.50 4.88
N ALA A 39 1.07 5.94 6.05
CA ALA A 39 0.34 5.08 6.97
C ALA A 39 -1.01 4.66 6.39
N PHE A 40 -1.46 3.43 6.69
CA PHE A 40 -2.73 2.91 6.21
C PHE A 40 -3.57 2.32 7.34
N ARG A 41 -4.90 2.33 7.16
CA ARG A 41 -5.84 1.66 8.07
C ARG A 41 -7.10 1.21 7.35
N CYS A 42 -7.53 -0.02 7.63
CA CYS A 42 -8.87 -0.50 7.34
C CYS A 42 -9.68 -0.57 8.63
N ARG A 43 -10.77 0.21 8.71
CA ARG A 43 -11.65 0.17 9.88
C ARG A 43 -12.53 -1.08 9.98
N ALA A 44 -12.67 -1.84 8.88
CA ALA A 44 -13.55 -3.01 8.83
C ALA A 44 -12.89 -4.32 9.28
N CYS A 45 -11.60 -4.51 9.02
CA CYS A 45 -10.86 -5.72 9.44
C CYS A 45 -9.76 -5.43 10.46
N GLY A 46 -9.51 -4.16 10.76
CA GLY A 46 -8.47 -3.76 11.70
C GLY A 46 -7.10 -3.57 11.06
N ALA A 47 -6.81 -4.09 9.85
CA ALA A 47 -5.49 -3.97 9.22
C ALA A 47 -4.94 -2.54 9.24
N TYR A 48 -3.68 -2.37 9.66
CA TYR A 48 -3.03 -1.07 9.83
C TYR A 48 -1.52 -1.19 9.67
N GLY A 49 -0.86 -0.09 9.34
CA GLY A 49 0.60 -0.06 9.26
C GLY A 49 1.14 1.34 8.99
N GLY A 50 2.43 1.53 9.27
CA GLY A 50 3.09 2.85 9.24
C GLY A 50 3.66 3.27 7.89
N GLY A 51 3.58 2.45 6.85
CA GLY A 51 4.19 2.77 5.56
C GLY A 51 4.15 1.61 4.56
N ILE A 52 4.80 1.82 3.41
CA ILE A 52 4.82 0.86 2.31
C ILE A 52 5.49 -0.48 2.66
N LEU A 53 6.51 -0.46 3.53
CA LEU A 53 7.18 -1.68 3.99
C LEU A 53 6.21 -2.58 4.78
N ALA A 54 5.56 -2.02 5.81
CA ALA A 54 4.56 -2.73 6.60
C ALA A 54 3.40 -3.24 5.72
N PHE A 55 2.97 -2.43 4.76
CA PHE A 55 1.92 -2.82 3.82
C PHE A 55 2.29 -4.05 2.98
N LEU A 56 3.49 -4.05 2.38
CA LEU A 56 3.94 -5.13 1.52
C LEU A 56 4.23 -6.41 2.31
N MET A 57 4.86 -6.27 3.49
CA MET A 57 5.14 -7.40 4.36
C MET A 57 3.84 -8.13 4.76
N ASP A 58 2.83 -7.38 5.22
CA ASP A 58 1.56 -7.99 5.65
C ASP A 58 0.74 -8.52 4.46
N ARG A 59 0.64 -7.75 3.37
CA ARG A 59 -0.21 -8.12 2.22
C ARG A 59 0.33 -9.34 1.49
N ASP A 60 1.64 -9.33 1.22
CA ASP A 60 2.30 -10.35 0.39
C ASP A 60 2.96 -11.44 1.23
N ARG A 61 2.87 -11.36 2.57
CA ARG A 61 3.53 -12.27 3.53
C ARG A 61 5.03 -12.39 3.30
N GLN A 62 5.67 -11.27 3.00
CA GLN A 62 7.11 -11.19 2.74
C GLN A 62 7.87 -10.71 3.98
N VAL A 63 9.13 -11.13 4.11
CA VAL A 63 10.01 -10.62 5.15
C VAL A 63 10.71 -9.33 4.73
N PHE A 64 11.19 -8.55 5.71
CA PHE A 64 11.77 -7.23 5.46
C PHE A 64 12.86 -7.19 4.36
N PRO A 65 13.86 -8.10 4.34
CA PRO A 65 14.89 -8.08 3.29
C PRO A 65 14.33 -8.28 1.87
N GLU A 66 13.30 -9.12 1.72
CA GLU A 66 12.67 -9.39 0.42
C GLU A 66 11.92 -8.15 -0.09
N VAL A 67 11.17 -7.49 0.81
CA VAL A 67 10.45 -6.26 0.48
C VAL A 67 11.41 -5.14 0.15
N LEU A 68 12.51 -5.00 0.90
CA LEU A 68 13.52 -3.98 0.65
C LEU A 68 14.20 -4.18 -0.71
N ALA A 69 14.64 -5.41 -1.01
CA ALA A 69 15.23 -5.76 -2.30
C ALA A 69 14.25 -5.55 -3.47
N ARG A 70 12.96 -5.82 -3.26
CA ARG A 70 11.92 -5.52 -4.24
C ARG A 70 11.77 -4.02 -4.48
N LEU A 71 11.63 -3.22 -3.42
CA LEU A 71 11.49 -1.78 -3.55
C LEU A 71 12.72 -1.15 -4.22
N ALA A 72 13.93 -1.58 -3.84
CA ALA A 72 15.18 -1.16 -4.47
C ALA A 72 15.16 -1.43 -5.98
N ARG A 73 14.79 -2.65 -6.41
CA ARG A 73 14.69 -3.00 -7.83
C ARG A 73 13.61 -2.20 -8.57
N ASP A 74 12.42 -2.08 -8.00
CA ASP A 74 11.28 -1.44 -8.66
C ASP A 74 11.53 0.07 -8.86
N TRP A 75 12.21 0.71 -7.89
CA TRP A 75 12.43 2.16 -7.86
C TRP A 75 13.86 2.60 -8.20
N GLY A 76 14.77 1.65 -8.46
CA GLY A 76 16.15 1.94 -8.85
C GLY A 76 17.09 2.33 -7.69
N GLY A 77 16.76 1.93 -6.46
CA GLY A 77 17.63 2.08 -5.29
C GLY A 77 18.61 0.93 -5.12
N GLN A 78 19.57 1.08 -4.20
CA GLN A 78 20.36 -0.03 -3.66
C GLN A 78 19.68 -0.55 -2.36
N PRO A 79 19.61 -1.88 -2.15
CA PRO A 79 19.00 -2.47 -0.98
C PRO A 79 19.80 -2.23 0.31
#